data_AF-A0A2M8P3V4-F1
#
_entry.id   AF-A0A2M8P3V4-F1
#
_cell.length_a   1.000
_cell.length_b   1.000
_cell.length_c   1.000
_cell.angle_alpha   90.00
_cell.angle_beta   90.00
_cell.angle_gamma   90.00
#
_symmetry.space_group_name_H-M   'P 1'
#
loop_
_entity.id
_entity.type
_entity.pdbx_description
1 polymer ?
#
loop_
_entity_poly.entity_id
_entity_poly.type
_entity_poly.pdbx_seq_one_letter_code
_entity_poly.pdbx_strand_id
1 'polypeptide(L)'
;MSDLLEKLNVLLRASLNSLTSGGAERPPIAPERLGKPKDVDREIAALRKQLTEAIAQQEALQARIDDMERQIAEYVRQADAALLADDEARARYLITQKQRLEQRVLAQSESLRRYRDAASELMEQVNRLEALVAEARREAEIRAAAPIEAEPLPESQPSRPPALADVLRNVRERVEETLTPRPKPPAEDVPPTKTSPTSPKPTRSDDDDLAKRRARLSLPE
;
A
#
# COMPACT_ATOMS: atom_id res chain seq x y z
N MET A 1 -9.62 5.19 35.65
CA MET A 1 -8.64 5.01 34.55
C MET A 1 -9.15 4.00 33.52
N SER A 2 -10.38 4.17 33.03
CA SER A 2 -11.05 3.27 32.07
C SER A 2 -11.33 3.98 30.75
N ASP A 3 -11.46 5.31 30.78
CA ASP A 3 -11.74 6.15 29.61
C ASP A 3 -10.64 6.13 28.53
N LEU A 4 -9.40 5.78 28.88
CA LEU A 4 -8.28 5.78 27.93
C LEU A 4 -8.27 4.49 27.09
N LEU A 5 -8.67 3.37 27.68
CA LEU A 5 -8.81 2.09 26.97
C LEU A 5 -10.08 2.08 26.11
N GLU A 6 -11.17 2.71 26.57
CA GLU A 6 -12.38 2.88 25.76
C GLU A 6 -12.14 3.79 24.56
N LYS A 7 -11.40 4.89 24.72
CA LYS A 7 -10.99 5.75 23.60
C LYS A 7 -10.06 5.04 22.62
N LEU A 8 -9.24 4.11 23.09
CA LEU A 8 -8.35 3.30 22.26
C LEU A 8 -9.14 2.23 21.48
N ASN A 9 -10.15 1.62 22.09
CA ASN A 9 -11.06 0.69 21.41
C ASN A 9 -11.93 1.42 20.37
N VAL A 10 -12.38 2.66 20.67
CA VAL A 10 -13.12 3.52 19.73
C VAL A 10 -12.24 3.93 18.54
N LEU A 11 -10.96 4.26 18.76
CA LEU A 11 -10.02 4.59 17.69
C LEU A 11 -9.63 3.38 16.83
N LEU A 12 -9.51 2.20 17.44
CA LEU A 12 -9.30 0.96 16.69
C LEU A 12 -10.53 0.58 15.86
N ARG A 13 -11.74 0.75 16.39
CA ARG A 13 -12.99 0.50 15.65
C ARG A 13 -13.20 1.52 14.51
N ALA A 14 -12.79 2.76 14.69
CA ALA A 14 -12.78 3.78 13.63
C ALA A 14 -11.75 3.45 12.53
N SER A 15 -10.57 2.91 12.89
CA SER A 15 -9.55 2.46 11.94
C SER A 15 -9.99 1.25 11.12
N LEU A 16 -10.77 0.34 11.70
CA LEU A 16 -11.31 -0.83 10.99
C LEU A 16 -12.47 -0.45 10.07
N ASN A 17 -13.30 0.53 10.47
CA ASN A 17 -14.36 1.07 9.61
C ASN A 17 -13.81 1.94 8.46
N SER A 18 -12.55 2.37 8.55
CA SER A 18 -11.83 3.07 7.48
C SER A 18 -11.29 2.14 6.37
N LEU A 19 -11.31 0.82 6.56
CA LEU A 19 -10.89 -0.14 5.53
C LEU A 19 -11.95 -0.34 4.43
N THR A 20 -13.18 0.15 4.61
CA THR A 20 -14.29 -0.03 3.64
C THR A 20 -14.56 1.21 2.79
N SER A 21 -13.97 2.37 3.11
CA SER A 21 -14.13 3.61 2.37
C SER A 21 -12.82 3.95 1.69
N GLY A 22 -12.80 3.69 0.38
CA GLY A 22 -11.60 3.68 -0.44
C GLY A 22 -10.78 4.97 -0.46
N GLY A 23 -9.50 4.77 -0.80
CA GLY A 23 -8.67 5.75 -1.48
C GLY A 23 -8.40 7.04 -0.71
N ALA A 24 -7.57 6.98 0.33
CA ALA A 24 -6.88 8.16 0.83
C ALA A 24 -5.52 7.77 1.40
N GLU A 25 -4.54 8.62 1.12
CA GLU A 25 -3.12 8.49 1.44
C GLU A 25 -2.87 7.97 2.86
N ARG A 26 -2.02 6.94 2.94
CA ARG A 26 -1.52 6.34 4.19
C ARG A 26 -0.70 7.41 4.92
N PRO A 27 -1.01 7.78 6.18
CA PRO A 27 -0.09 8.63 6.94
C PRO A 27 1.20 7.83 7.20
N PRO A 28 2.39 8.46 7.09
CA PRO A 28 3.64 7.81 7.43
C PRO A 28 3.58 7.35 8.90
N ILE A 29 4.04 6.13 9.15
CA ILE A 29 4.09 5.54 10.48
C ILE A 29 4.97 6.46 11.35
N ALA A 30 4.33 7.19 12.28
CA ALA A 30 5.04 8.10 13.18
C ALA A 30 6.03 7.29 14.04
N PRO A 31 7.34 7.58 14.00
CA PRO A 31 8.38 6.80 14.67
C PRO A 31 8.35 6.90 16.20
N GLU A 32 7.58 7.82 16.77
CA GLU A 32 7.34 7.92 18.23
C GLU A 32 6.60 6.71 18.82
N ARG A 33 6.10 5.79 17.97
CA ARG A 33 5.42 4.54 18.38
C ARG A 33 6.30 3.29 18.34
N LEU A 34 7.57 3.38 17.92
CA LEU A 34 8.49 2.26 17.96
C LEU A 34 8.83 1.96 19.43
N GLY A 35 8.16 0.93 19.97
CA GLY A 35 8.35 0.43 21.32
C GLY A 35 9.75 -0.16 21.54
N LYS A 36 9.90 -0.97 22.57
CA LYS A 36 11.18 -1.60 22.94
C LYS A 36 11.73 -2.36 21.72
N PRO A 37 13.05 -2.61 21.60
CA PRO A 37 13.62 -3.35 20.45
C PRO A 37 12.96 -4.73 20.21
N LYS A 38 12.41 -5.36 21.24
CA LYS A 38 11.61 -6.60 21.12
C LYS A 38 10.27 -6.42 20.37
N ASP A 39 9.69 -5.22 20.41
CA ASP A 39 8.44 -4.90 19.74
C ASP A 39 8.69 -4.73 18.23
N VAL A 40 9.83 -4.16 17.84
CA VAL A 40 10.24 -4.03 16.43
C VAL A 40 10.53 -5.39 15.78
N ASP A 41 11.21 -6.30 16.49
CA ASP A 41 11.44 -7.66 15.98
C ASP A 41 10.12 -8.44 15.78
N ARG A 42 9.12 -8.21 16.65
CA ARG A 42 7.78 -8.78 16.51
C ARG A 42 7.02 -8.19 15.32
N GLU A 43 7.17 -6.89 15.08
CA GLU A 43 6.58 -6.21 13.92
C GLU A 43 7.19 -6.72 12.61
N ILE A 44 8.52 -6.88 12.53
CA ILE A 44 9.18 -7.48 11.37
C ILE A 44 8.68 -8.91 11.13
N ALA A 45 8.56 -9.72 12.19
CA ALA A 45 8.02 -11.08 12.08
C ALA A 45 6.55 -11.09 11.59
N ALA A 46 5.72 -10.14 12.07
CA ALA A 46 4.34 -9.99 11.62
C ALA A 46 4.27 -9.57 10.14
N LEU A 47 5.09 -8.61 9.71
CA LEU A 47 5.17 -8.18 8.31
C LEU A 47 5.65 -9.31 7.40
N ARG A 48 6.66 -10.08 7.81
CA ARG A 48 7.13 -11.26 7.06
C ARG A 48 6.02 -12.30 6.91
N LYS A 49 5.23 -12.54 7.97
CA LYS A 49 4.08 -13.44 7.90
C LYS A 49 3.02 -12.93 6.91
N GLN A 50 2.71 -11.64 6.95
CA GLN A 50 1.80 -11.00 6.00
C GLN A 50 2.31 -11.10 4.56
N LEU A 51 3.62 -10.95 4.34
CA LEU A 51 4.24 -11.12 3.03
C LEU A 51 4.05 -12.55 2.51
N THR A 52 4.32 -13.55 3.34
CA THR A 52 4.13 -14.96 2.97
C THR A 52 2.67 -15.25 2.62
N GLU A 53 1.73 -14.73 3.40
CA GLU A 53 0.30 -14.88 3.13
C GLU A 53 -0.11 -14.18 1.81
N ALA A 54 0.40 -12.97 1.56
CA ALA A 54 0.15 -12.24 0.32
C ALA A 54 0.70 -12.99 -0.91
N ILE A 55 1.90 -13.58 -0.81
CA ILE A 55 2.49 -14.40 -1.89
C ILE A 55 1.62 -15.63 -2.15
N ALA A 56 1.17 -16.33 -1.10
CA ALA A 56 0.28 -17.50 -1.26
C ALA A 56 -1.05 -17.12 -1.93
N GLN A 57 -1.63 -15.98 -1.58
CA GLN A 57 -2.84 -15.47 -2.24
C GLN A 57 -2.57 -15.11 -3.72
N GLN A 58 -1.42 -14.52 -4.01
CA GLN A 58 -1.00 -14.20 -5.39
C GLN A 58 -0.88 -15.48 -6.24
N GLU A 59 -0.25 -16.52 -5.71
CA GLU A 59 -0.12 -17.82 -6.39
C GLU A 59 -1.48 -18.46 -6.65
N ALA A 60 -2.37 -18.44 -5.65
CA ALA A 60 -3.72 -18.97 -5.80
C ALA A 60 -4.54 -18.22 -6.86
N LEU A 61 -4.39 -16.89 -6.95
CA LEU A 61 -5.03 -16.08 -7.99
C LEU A 61 -4.43 -16.35 -9.38
N GLN A 62 -3.10 -16.46 -9.49
CA GLN A 62 -2.45 -16.81 -10.74
C GLN A 62 -2.93 -18.17 -11.25
N ALA A 63 -2.97 -19.20 -10.38
CA ALA A 63 -3.45 -20.52 -10.77
C ALA A 63 -4.90 -20.51 -11.27
N ARG A 64 -5.76 -19.66 -10.69
CA ARG A 64 -7.15 -19.48 -11.16
C ARG A 64 -7.21 -18.80 -12.53
N ILE A 65 -6.36 -17.79 -12.76
CA ILE A 65 -6.25 -17.13 -14.06
C ILE A 65 -5.81 -18.14 -15.12
N ASP A 66 -4.77 -18.92 -14.83
CA ASP A 66 -4.26 -19.95 -15.75
C ASP A 66 -5.33 -21.00 -16.10
N ASP A 67 -6.14 -21.42 -15.12
CA ASP A 67 -7.26 -22.34 -15.36
C ASP A 67 -8.34 -21.72 -16.27
N MET A 68 -8.71 -20.46 -16.04
CA MET A 68 -9.64 -19.75 -16.92
C MET A 68 -9.07 -19.57 -18.33
N GLU A 69 -7.78 -19.33 -18.49
CA GLU A 69 -7.12 -19.24 -19.80
C GLU A 69 -7.15 -20.58 -20.55
N ARG A 70 -6.97 -21.70 -19.84
CA ARG A 70 -7.15 -23.04 -20.45
C ARG A 70 -8.58 -23.27 -20.91
N GLN A 71 -9.58 -22.88 -20.09
CA GLN A 71 -10.99 -22.97 -20.47
C GLN A 71 -11.31 -22.07 -21.68
N ILE A 72 -10.72 -20.88 -21.80
CA ILE A 72 -10.82 -20.04 -23.00
C ILE A 72 -10.30 -20.78 -24.22
N ALA A 73 -9.13 -21.40 -24.14
CA ALA A 73 -8.55 -22.18 -25.23
C ALA A 73 -9.43 -23.40 -25.60
N GLU A 74 -10.09 -24.02 -24.62
CA GLU A 74 -11.09 -25.06 -24.86
C GLU A 74 -12.32 -24.54 -25.62
N TYR A 75 -12.87 -23.39 -25.22
CA TYR A 75 -13.99 -22.78 -25.94
C TYR A 75 -13.63 -22.43 -27.39
N VAL A 76 -12.41 -21.96 -27.64
CA VAL A 76 -11.93 -21.70 -29.01
C VAL A 76 -11.91 -22.99 -29.82
N ARG A 77 -11.26 -24.05 -29.31
CA ARG A 77 -11.21 -25.35 -30.00
C ARG A 77 -12.60 -25.94 -30.27
N GLN A 78 -13.51 -25.82 -29.30
CA GLN A 78 -14.88 -26.30 -29.46
C GLN A 78 -15.69 -25.46 -30.46
N ALA A 79 -15.47 -24.14 -30.50
CA ALA A 79 -16.11 -23.25 -31.47
C ALA A 79 -15.62 -23.57 -32.88
N ASP A 80 -14.32 -23.78 -33.08
CA ASP A 80 -13.75 -24.17 -34.36
C ASP A 80 -14.30 -25.52 -34.83
N ALA A 81 -14.40 -26.50 -33.92
CA ALA A 81 -15.01 -27.80 -34.22
C ALA A 81 -16.50 -27.68 -34.60
N ALA A 82 -17.26 -26.79 -33.93
CA ALA A 82 -18.65 -26.54 -34.26
C ALA A 82 -18.80 -25.86 -35.64
N LEU A 83 -17.90 -24.92 -35.99
CA LEU A 83 -17.87 -24.30 -37.31
C LEU A 83 -17.56 -25.33 -38.42
N LEU A 84 -16.63 -26.26 -38.18
CA LEU A 84 -16.34 -27.34 -39.12
C LEU A 84 -17.52 -28.31 -39.32
N ALA A 85 -18.39 -28.42 -38.31
CA ALA A 85 -19.62 -29.21 -38.36
C ALA A 85 -20.83 -28.43 -38.89
N ASP A 86 -20.63 -27.18 -39.34
CA ASP A 86 -21.68 -26.24 -39.80
C ASP A 86 -22.73 -25.89 -38.71
N ASP A 87 -22.40 -26.12 -37.43
CA ASP A 87 -23.24 -25.77 -36.28
C ASP A 87 -22.92 -24.35 -35.80
N GLU A 88 -23.38 -23.36 -36.57
CA GLU A 88 -23.11 -21.95 -36.32
C GLU A 88 -23.73 -21.45 -35.00
N ALA A 89 -24.90 -21.98 -34.63
CA ALA A 89 -25.59 -21.62 -33.40
C ALA A 89 -24.74 -21.97 -32.17
N ARG A 90 -24.17 -23.19 -32.16
CA ARG A 90 -23.27 -23.63 -31.10
C ARG A 90 -21.97 -22.85 -31.09
N ALA A 91 -21.38 -22.57 -32.25
CA ALA A 91 -20.16 -21.75 -32.34
C ALA A 91 -20.37 -20.36 -31.72
N ARG A 92 -21.46 -19.66 -32.07
CA ARG A 92 -21.80 -18.34 -31.52
C ARG A 92 -21.99 -18.37 -29.99
N TYR A 93 -22.64 -19.40 -29.47
CA TYR A 93 -22.77 -19.60 -28.03
C TYR A 93 -21.41 -19.74 -27.35
N LEU A 94 -20.53 -20.60 -27.87
CA LEU A 94 -19.20 -20.84 -27.31
C LEU A 94 -18.33 -19.57 -27.33
N ILE A 95 -18.37 -18.80 -28.42
CA ILE A 95 -17.67 -17.50 -28.50
C ILE A 95 -18.22 -16.51 -27.46
N THR A 96 -19.53 -16.49 -27.22
CA THR A 96 -20.12 -15.65 -26.18
C THR A 96 -19.63 -16.05 -24.78
N GLN A 97 -19.51 -17.35 -24.50
CA GLN A 97 -18.96 -17.82 -23.23
C GLN A 97 -17.48 -17.48 -23.07
N LYS A 98 -16.70 -17.65 -24.15
CA LYS A 98 -15.29 -17.24 -24.21
C LYS A 98 -15.13 -15.76 -23.86
N GLN A 99 -15.89 -14.87 -24.50
CA GLN A 99 -15.82 -13.41 -24.24
C GLN A 99 -16.14 -13.06 -22.77
N ARG A 100 -17.15 -13.70 -22.18
CA ARG A 100 -17.48 -13.51 -20.75
C ARG A 100 -16.33 -13.95 -19.85
N LEU A 101 -15.68 -15.05 -20.19
CA LEU A 101 -14.55 -15.56 -19.43
C LEU A 101 -13.31 -14.65 -19.58
N GLU A 102 -13.05 -14.13 -20.78
CA GLU A 102 -11.99 -13.14 -21.03
C GLU A 102 -12.16 -11.88 -20.19
N GLN A 103 -13.38 -11.35 -20.08
CA GLN A 103 -13.66 -10.20 -19.21
C GLN A 103 -13.37 -10.50 -17.74
N ARG A 104 -13.65 -11.73 -17.27
CA ARG A 104 -13.33 -12.15 -15.91
C ARG A 104 -11.84 -12.30 -15.69
N VAL A 105 -11.11 -12.83 -16.67
CA VAL A 105 -9.63 -12.91 -16.63
C VAL A 105 -9.02 -11.51 -16.52
N LEU A 106 -9.49 -10.55 -17.32
CA LEU A 106 -9.03 -9.16 -17.24
C LEU A 106 -9.24 -8.54 -15.86
N ALA A 107 -10.42 -8.71 -15.27
CA ALA A 107 -10.69 -8.21 -13.92
C ALA A 107 -9.79 -8.86 -12.85
N GLN A 108 -9.53 -10.17 -12.98
CA GLN A 108 -8.65 -10.88 -12.04
C GLN A 108 -7.16 -10.54 -12.24
N SER A 109 -6.71 -10.31 -13.47
CA SER A 109 -5.32 -9.94 -13.75
C SER A 109 -4.99 -8.54 -13.23
N GLU A 110 -5.93 -7.60 -13.30
CA GLU A 110 -5.80 -6.30 -12.63
C GLU A 110 -5.68 -6.45 -11.12
N SER A 111 -6.51 -7.31 -10.52
CA SER A 111 -6.46 -7.59 -9.08
C SER A 111 -5.11 -8.19 -8.70
N LEU A 112 -4.61 -9.16 -9.48
CA LEU A 112 -3.29 -9.76 -9.30
C LEU A 112 -2.16 -8.73 -9.38
N ARG A 113 -2.24 -7.80 -10.33
CA ARG A 113 -1.27 -6.70 -10.44
C ARG A 113 -1.26 -5.83 -9.17
N ARG A 114 -2.44 -5.45 -8.68
CA ARG A 114 -2.54 -4.68 -7.42
C ARG A 114 -1.93 -5.44 -6.23
N TYR A 115 -2.12 -6.76 -6.15
CA TYR A 115 -1.49 -7.57 -5.10
C TYR A 115 0.02 -7.61 -5.23
N ARG A 116 0.56 -7.71 -6.46
CA ARG A 116 2.01 -7.65 -6.70
C ARG A 116 2.60 -6.32 -6.26
N ASP A 117 1.94 -5.22 -6.63
CA ASP A 117 2.39 -3.87 -6.26
C ASP A 117 2.38 -3.72 -4.72
N ALA A 118 1.30 -4.14 -4.06
CA ALA A 118 1.20 -4.12 -2.60
C ALA A 118 2.24 -5.01 -1.90
N ALA A 119 2.54 -6.18 -2.46
CA ALA A 119 3.59 -7.06 -1.95
C ALA A 119 4.99 -6.45 -2.11
N SER A 120 5.27 -5.79 -3.24
CA SER A 120 6.55 -5.07 -3.41
C SER A 120 6.70 -3.92 -2.43
N GLU A 121 5.65 -3.15 -2.18
CA GLU A 121 5.67 -2.08 -1.18
C GLU A 121 5.93 -2.61 0.23
N LEU A 122 5.32 -3.75 0.59
CA LEU A 122 5.53 -4.39 1.88
C LEU A 122 6.97 -4.92 2.01
N MET A 123 7.52 -5.51 0.96
CA MET A 123 8.92 -5.95 0.93
C MET A 123 9.88 -4.78 1.10
N GLU A 124 9.63 -3.65 0.45
CA GLU A 124 10.44 -2.43 0.65
C GLU A 124 10.35 -1.92 2.10
N GLN A 125 9.15 -1.89 2.68
CA GLN A 125 8.95 -1.48 4.08
C GLN A 125 9.73 -2.39 5.05
N VAL A 126 9.68 -3.71 4.83
CA VAL A 126 10.45 -4.69 5.62
C VAL A 126 11.95 -4.43 5.49
N ASN A 127 12.46 -4.27 4.27
CA ASN A 127 13.89 -4.02 4.04
C ASN A 127 14.36 -2.71 4.70
N ARG A 128 13.55 -1.65 4.66
CA ARG A 128 13.85 -0.37 5.33
C ARG A 128 13.89 -0.53 6.85
N LEU A 129 12.90 -1.21 7.43
CA LEU A 129 12.87 -1.47 8.88
C LEU A 129 14.05 -2.34 9.33
N GLU A 130 14.39 -3.37 8.57
CA GLU A 130 15.53 -4.23 8.85
C GLU A 130 16.86 -3.47 8.77
N ALA A 131 17.03 -2.57 7.80
CA ALA A 131 18.22 -1.72 7.69
C ALA A 131 18.36 -0.78 8.91
N LEU A 132 17.27 -0.11 9.30
CA LEU A 132 17.26 0.78 10.48
C LEU A 132 17.56 0.02 11.77
N VAL A 133 17.01 -1.18 11.95
CA VAL A 133 17.30 -2.03 13.10
C VAL A 133 18.75 -2.49 13.11
N ALA A 134 19.30 -2.87 11.96
CA ALA A 134 20.69 -3.29 11.85
C ALA A 134 21.66 -2.13 12.16
N GLU A 135 21.36 -0.92 11.70
CA GLU A 135 22.14 0.29 12.00
C GLU A 135 22.10 0.61 13.50
N ALA A 136 20.91 0.65 14.11
CA ALA A 136 20.77 0.88 15.55
C ALA A 136 21.49 -0.18 16.41
N ARG A 137 21.50 -1.44 15.96
CA ARG A 137 22.26 -2.52 16.63
C ARG A 137 23.78 -2.29 16.52
N ARG A 138 24.28 -1.89 15.35
CA ARG A 138 25.71 -1.57 15.17
C ARG A 138 26.16 -0.39 16.02
N GLU A 139 25.35 0.68 16.10
CA GLU A 139 25.65 1.83 16.96
C GLU A 139 25.71 1.44 18.44
N ALA A 140 24.79 0.58 18.89
CA ALA A 140 24.80 0.06 20.26
C ALA A 140 26.06 -0.78 20.55
N GLU A 141 26.50 -1.60 19.59
CA GLU A 141 27.71 -2.42 19.70
C GLU A 141 28.99 -1.57 19.72
N ILE A 142 29.10 -0.57 18.84
CA ILE A 142 30.23 0.37 18.81
C ILE A 142 30.32 1.16 20.13
N ARG A 143 29.17 1.61 20.67
CA ARG A 143 29.13 2.34 21.95
C ARG A 143 29.42 1.45 23.15
N ALA A 144 29.11 0.15 23.08
CA ALA A 144 29.47 -0.83 24.09
C ALA A 144 30.95 -1.27 24.00
N ALA A 145 31.56 -1.20 22.81
CA ALA A 145 32.96 -1.53 22.55
C ALA A 145 33.93 -0.35 22.73
N ALA A 146 33.44 0.86 23.01
CA ALA A 146 34.28 1.99 23.39
C ALA A 146 35.02 1.66 24.71
N PRO A 147 36.37 1.68 24.76
CA PRO A 147 37.10 1.33 25.96
C PRO A 147 36.81 2.34 27.06
N ILE A 148 36.45 1.83 28.24
CA ILE A 148 36.52 2.57 29.50
C ILE A 148 38.00 2.86 29.73
N GLU A 149 38.48 4.03 29.28
CA GLU A 149 39.75 4.58 29.76
C GLU A 149 39.63 4.77 31.27
N ALA A 150 40.47 4.03 31.99
CA ALA A 150 40.56 4.06 33.42
C ALA A 150 41.41 5.26 33.88
N GLU A 151 40.84 6.10 34.74
CA GLU A 151 41.56 6.79 35.83
C GLU A 151 40.61 6.99 37.04
N PRO A 152 41.12 7.04 38.28
CA PRO A 152 40.50 6.39 39.44
C PRO A 152 39.48 7.23 40.25
N LEU A 153 38.55 6.47 40.86
CA LEU A 153 37.56 6.70 41.94
C LEU A 153 37.87 7.79 43.00
N PRO A 154 36.87 8.37 43.71
CA PRO A 154 35.79 7.59 44.36
C PRO A 154 34.37 8.20 44.42
N GLU A 155 33.47 7.39 45.00
CA GLU A 155 32.12 7.69 45.48
C GLU A 155 30.93 7.36 44.55
N SER A 156 30.49 6.11 44.68
CA SER A 156 29.11 5.73 44.99
C SER A 156 27.98 6.40 44.19
N GLN A 157 27.75 5.93 42.96
CA GLN A 157 26.39 5.85 42.39
C GLN A 157 26.20 4.52 41.66
N PRO A 158 25.08 3.81 41.86
CA PRO A 158 24.80 2.58 41.14
C PRO A 158 24.63 2.90 39.66
N SER A 159 25.59 2.44 38.87
CA SER A 159 25.65 2.55 37.41
C SER A 159 24.48 1.77 36.80
N ARG A 160 23.35 2.46 36.61
CA ARG A 160 22.30 2.01 35.70
C ARG A 160 22.87 2.17 34.29
N PRO A 161 22.83 1.15 33.42
CA PRO A 161 23.31 1.31 32.04
C PRO A 161 22.57 2.49 31.41
N PRO A 162 23.26 3.39 30.67
CA PRO A 162 22.60 4.51 30.02
C PRO A 162 21.49 3.95 29.12
N ALA A 163 20.26 4.40 29.36
CA ALA A 163 19.10 3.89 28.67
C ALA A 163 19.23 4.22 27.19
N LEU A 164 18.96 3.25 26.33
CA LEU A 164 18.86 3.40 24.87
C LEU A 164 17.95 4.58 24.42
N ALA A 165 17.16 5.15 25.35
CA ALA A 165 16.47 6.42 25.21
C ALA A 165 17.39 7.60 24.83
N ASP A 166 18.63 7.65 25.34
CA ASP A 166 19.57 8.73 25.03
C ASP A 166 20.18 8.57 23.62
N VAL A 167 20.34 7.33 23.15
CA VAL A 167 20.76 7.04 21.77
C VAL A 167 19.67 7.49 20.80
N LEU A 168 18.40 7.14 21.09
CA LEU A 168 17.25 7.53 20.26
C LEU A 168 16.99 9.05 20.29
N ARG A 169 17.35 9.73 21.38
CA ARG A 169 17.28 11.19 21.48
C ARG A 169 18.32 11.89 20.58
N ASN A 170 19.52 11.34 20.45
CA ASN A 170 20.54 11.89 19.56
C ASN A 170 20.25 11.62 18.08
N VAL A 171 19.61 10.49 17.77
CA VAL A 171 19.08 10.20 16.42
C VAL A 171 17.98 11.21 16.05
N ARG A 172 17.13 11.58 17.00
CA ARG A 172 16.09 12.61 16.82
C ARG A 172 16.68 14.00 16.51
N GLU A 173 17.70 14.45 17.24
CA GLU A 173 18.32 15.75 16.98
C GLU A 173 18.96 15.82 15.59
N ARG A 174 19.61 14.75 15.13
CA ARG A 174 20.20 14.69 13.78
C ARG A 174 19.17 14.67 12.65
N VAL A 175 18.03 14.03 12.88
CA VAL A 175 16.92 14.02 11.91
C VAL A 175 16.26 15.40 11.82
N GLU A 176 16.07 16.11 12.93
CA GLU A 176 15.57 17.49 12.92
C GLU A 176 16.55 18.47 12.22
N GLU A 177 17.86 18.28 12.38
CA GLU A 177 18.88 19.12 11.71
C GLU A 177 18.86 18.95 10.19
N THR A 178 18.67 17.73 9.69
CA THR A 178 18.56 17.44 8.25
C THR A 178 17.20 17.77 7.61
N LEU A 179 16.16 17.98 8.43
CA LEU A 179 14.80 18.31 7.98
C LEU A 179 14.48 19.81 8.04
N THR A 180 15.40 20.66 8.50
CA THR A 180 15.21 22.12 8.39
C THR A 180 15.29 22.56 6.92
N PRO A 181 14.19 23.07 6.32
CA PRO A 181 14.22 23.50 4.93
C PRO A 181 15.00 24.82 4.83
N ARG A 182 16.03 24.80 3.99
CA ARG A 182 16.77 25.98 3.51
C ARG A 182 15.76 27.09 3.13
N PRO A 183 15.83 28.29 3.73
CA PRO A 183 14.92 29.37 3.37
C PRO A 183 15.18 29.82 1.94
N LYS A 184 14.12 29.78 1.12
CA LYS A 184 14.08 30.41 -0.22
C LYS A 184 14.23 31.94 -0.04
N PRO A 185 15.06 32.63 -0.83
CA PRO A 185 15.13 34.09 -0.79
C PRO A 185 13.81 34.73 -1.29
N PRO A 186 13.52 35.97 -0.84
CA PRO A 186 12.20 36.59 -0.96
C PRO A 186 11.86 37.02 -2.38
N ALA A 187 10.56 36.99 -2.66
CA ALA A 187 9.93 37.45 -3.89
C ALA A 187 10.07 38.97 -4.05
N GLU A 188 10.50 39.41 -5.23
CA GLU A 188 10.30 40.78 -5.72
C GLU A 188 9.02 40.85 -6.58
N ASP A 189 8.22 41.88 -6.27
CA ASP A 189 7.02 42.37 -6.93
C ASP A 189 7.17 42.59 -8.45
N VAL A 190 6.20 42.13 -9.27
CA VAL A 190 5.54 42.90 -10.35
C VAL A 190 4.14 42.27 -10.66
N PRO A 191 3.05 43.06 -10.88
CA PRO A 191 1.66 42.58 -10.92
C PRO A 191 1.08 42.48 -12.37
N PRO A 192 -0.25 42.38 -12.64
CA PRO A 192 -0.83 41.21 -13.31
C PRO A 192 -1.44 41.49 -14.70
N THR A 193 -1.32 40.55 -15.64
CA THR A 193 -2.19 40.53 -16.84
C THR A 193 -2.60 39.12 -17.26
N LYS A 194 -3.90 38.86 -17.05
CA LYS A 194 -4.87 38.09 -17.86
C LYS A 194 -4.30 37.15 -18.95
N THR A 195 -4.58 35.85 -18.82
CA THR A 195 -5.56 35.11 -19.66
C THR A 195 -5.70 33.64 -19.21
N SER A 196 -6.95 33.25 -18.98
CA SER A 196 -7.53 31.90 -18.86
C SER A 196 -7.17 30.98 -20.06
N PRO A 197 -7.40 29.63 -20.05
CA PRO A 197 -8.44 28.96 -19.28
C PRO A 197 -8.14 27.61 -18.61
N THR A 198 -8.77 27.50 -17.44
CA THR A 198 -9.13 26.33 -16.65
C THR A 198 -10.05 25.38 -17.43
N SER A 199 -9.73 24.08 -17.42
CA SER A 199 -10.69 23.03 -17.79
C SER A 199 -11.61 22.73 -16.59
N PRO A 200 -12.94 22.63 -16.77
CA PRO A 200 -13.91 22.58 -15.68
C PRO A 200 -14.18 21.16 -15.15
N LYS A 201 -14.59 21.09 -13.88
CA LYS A 201 -15.17 19.92 -13.21
C LYS A 201 -16.40 19.39 -13.96
N PRO A 202 -16.65 18.07 -13.97
CA PRO A 202 -17.88 17.50 -14.52
C PRO A 202 -19.08 17.85 -13.62
N THR A 203 -20.08 18.49 -14.21
CA THR A 203 -21.39 18.74 -13.61
C THR A 203 -22.37 17.64 -14.04
N ARG A 204 -23.27 17.25 -13.12
CA ARG A 204 -24.33 16.24 -13.25
C ARG A 204 -25.33 16.45 -14.42
N SER A 205 -25.12 17.41 -15.30
CA SER A 205 -25.99 17.71 -16.46
C SER A 205 -25.86 16.70 -17.60
N ASP A 206 -24.70 16.07 -17.73
CA ASP A 206 -24.36 15.29 -18.93
C ASP A 206 -24.99 13.88 -18.92
N ASP A 207 -25.27 13.35 -17.73
CA ASP A 207 -25.97 12.07 -17.55
C ASP A 207 -27.46 12.15 -17.92
N ASP A 208 -28.10 13.29 -17.67
CA ASP A 208 -29.51 13.52 -18.02
C ASP A 208 -29.73 13.61 -19.54
N ASP A 209 -28.77 14.14 -20.28
CA ASP A 209 -28.83 14.24 -21.74
C ASP A 209 -28.60 12.88 -22.43
N LEU A 210 -27.77 12.01 -21.85
CA LEU A 210 -27.60 10.63 -22.31
C LEU A 210 -28.86 9.79 -22.04
N ALA A 211 -29.52 9.97 -20.90
CA ALA A 211 -30.78 9.30 -20.59
C ALA A 211 -31.90 9.71 -21.56
N LYS A 212 -32.03 11.00 -21.88
CA LYS A 212 -32.99 11.51 -22.87
C LYS A 212 -32.73 10.99 -24.29
N ARG A 213 -31.45 10.88 -24.70
CA ARG A 213 -31.08 10.30 -26.00
C ARG A 213 -31.40 8.81 -26.07
N ARG A 214 -31.20 8.05 -25.00
CA ARG A 214 -31.57 6.63 -24.92
C ARG A 214 -33.08 6.41 -25.02
N ALA A 215 -33.89 7.26 -24.38
CA ALA A 215 -35.35 7.17 -24.45
C ALA A 215 -35.91 7.44 -25.86
N ARG A 216 -35.25 8.30 -26.65
CA ARG A 216 -35.66 8.58 -28.05
C ARG A 216 -35.33 7.45 -29.02
N LEU A 217 -34.32 6.64 -28.70
CA LEU A 217 -33.88 5.49 -29.52
C LEU A 217 -34.65 4.19 -29.19
N SER A 218 -35.41 4.17 -28.09
CA SER A 218 -36.17 3.00 -27.65
C SER A 218 -37.68 3.10 -27.93
N LEU A 219 -38.16 4.12 -28.65
CA LEU A 219 -39.53 4.14 -29.14
C LEU A 219 -39.59 3.42 -30.49
N PRO A 220 -40.32 2.31 -30.62
CA PRO A 220 -40.60 1.69 -31.91
C PRO A 220 -41.63 2.54 -32.69
N GLU A 221 -41.43 2.69 -33.99
CA GLU A 221 -42.55 2.93 -34.92
C GLU A 221 -43.39 1.64 -35.07
#